data_AF-A0A2S6XCY6-F1
#
_entry.id   AF-A0A2S6XCY6-F1
#
_cell.length_a   1.000
_cell.length_b   1.000
_cell.length_c   1.000
_cell.angle_alpha   90.00
_cell.angle_beta   90.00
_cell.angle_gamma   90.00
#
_symmetry.space_group_name_H-M   'P 1'
#
loop_
_entity.id
_entity.type
_entity.pdbx_description
1 polymer ?
#
loop_
_entity_poly.entity_id
_entity_poly.type
_entity_poly.pdbx_seq_one_letter_code
_entity_poly.pdbx_strand_id
1 'polypeptide(L)'
;MSDINDSDLIDDTRLAEQAKRVIDEVSREADQLLAPDIAPDRARVNTPNFSRMRREWRPGDEAEIAGIVAEANGVIHREFPGIFLILNDIWAIAREPIVNLKTREIATDAFGWPLWKRLPSGAYAEDYSKLTGREKDDFLLRITMGLLEWRRQADLAHRLPSMLAKGRWEEAMATGFVAPTGRMTVEERTQRGRQYSAQDRYWAIYLAEVSRAADHLVSGMELLGQRLKDSLTA
;
A
#
# COMPACT_ATOMS: atom_id res chain seq x y z
N MET A 1 -14.02 51.21 50.77
CA MET A 1 -14.26 49.85 51.27
C MET A 1 -14.86 49.08 50.12
N SER A 2 -14.04 48.24 49.47
CA SER A 2 -14.42 47.44 48.31
C SER A 2 -14.95 46.10 48.79
N ASP A 3 -16.24 45.88 48.65
CA ASP A 3 -16.83 44.57 48.84
C ASP A 3 -16.50 43.72 47.60
N ILE A 4 -15.54 42.81 47.77
CA ILE A 4 -15.20 41.79 46.79
C ILE A 4 -16.34 40.77 46.84
N ASN A 5 -17.08 40.67 45.74
CA ASN A 5 -18.19 39.74 45.54
C ASN A 5 -17.72 38.30 45.76
N ASP A 6 -18.25 37.67 46.81
CA ASP A 6 -18.10 36.26 47.14
C ASP A 6 -18.91 35.32 46.19
N SER A 7 -19.44 35.85 45.08
CA SER A 7 -20.26 35.10 44.11
C SER A 7 -19.48 34.45 42.98
N ASP A 8 -18.22 34.86 42.74
CA ASP A 8 -17.40 34.33 41.64
C ASP A 8 -16.54 33.12 42.07
N LEU A 9 -16.42 32.84 43.37
CA LEU A 9 -15.64 31.72 43.90
C LEU A 9 -16.40 30.38 43.93
N ILE A 10 -17.73 30.40 43.72
CA ILE A 10 -18.59 29.21 43.77
C ILE A 10 -18.66 28.50 42.40
N ASP A 11 -18.21 29.14 41.32
CA ASP A 11 -18.30 28.59 39.96
C ASP A 11 -17.06 27.75 39.58
N ASP A 12 -15.86 28.17 40.00
CA ASP A 12 -14.61 27.46 39.70
C ASP A 12 -14.52 26.07 40.36
N THR A 13 -15.08 25.92 41.56
CA THR A 13 -15.11 24.63 42.26
C THR A 13 -16.07 23.64 41.61
N ARG A 14 -17.21 24.12 41.07
CA ARG A 14 -18.18 23.31 40.33
C ARG A 14 -17.68 22.94 38.94
N LEU A 15 -17.00 23.86 38.26
CA LEU A 15 -16.33 23.60 36.98
C LEU A 15 -15.17 22.61 37.14
N ALA A 16 -14.39 22.70 38.21
CA ALA A 16 -13.33 21.74 38.52
C ALA A 16 -13.90 20.34 38.82
N GLU A 17 -15.02 20.25 39.54
CA GLU A 17 -15.71 18.97 39.77
C GLU A 17 -16.33 18.39 38.50
N GLN A 18 -16.90 19.22 37.61
CA GLN A 18 -17.40 18.78 36.31
C GLN A 18 -16.28 18.32 35.39
N ALA A 19 -15.17 19.07 35.32
CA ALA A 19 -13.98 18.67 34.55
C ALA A 19 -13.42 17.35 35.07
N LYS A 20 -13.37 17.16 36.39
CA LYS A 20 -12.94 15.89 36.99
C LYS A 20 -13.90 14.74 36.68
N ARG A 21 -15.22 14.96 36.68
CA ARG A 21 -16.20 13.94 36.28
C ARG A 21 -16.08 13.57 34.80
N VAL A 22 -15.90 14.56 33.92
CA VAL A 22 -15.69 14.31 32.48
C VAL A 22 -14.37 13.57 32.25
N ILE A 23 -13.30 13.93 32.97
CA ILE A 23 -12.02 13.21 32.89
C ILE A 23 -12.16 11.77 33.44
N ASP A 24 -12.86 11.57 34.55
CA ASP A 24 -13.10 10.23 35.12
C ASP A 24 -14.03 9.37 34.24
N GLU A 25 -14.98 9.98 33.53
CA GLU A 25 -15.90 9.31 32.60
C GLU A 25 -15.19 8.95 31.28
N VAL A 26 -14.40 9.87 30.73
CA VAL A 26 -13.54 9.62 29.55
C VAL A 26 -12.44 8.59 29.88
N SER A 27 -11.90 8.59 31.09
CA SER A 27 -10.91 7.58 31.52
C SER A 27 -11.54 6.21 31.73
N ARG A 28 -12.80 6.13 32.18
CA ARG A 28 -13.55 4.85 32.27
C ARG A 28 -13.91 4.27 30.90
N GLU A 29 -14.19 5.10 29.89
CA GLU A 29 -14.40 4.65 28.52
C GLU A 29 -13.09 4.24 27.83
N ALA A 30 -11.97 4.91 28.14
CA ALA A 30 -10.66 4.59 27.57
C ALA A 30 -10.04 3.27 28.09
N ASP A 31 -10.34 2.87 29.34
CA ASP A 31 -9.78 1.67 29.97
C ASP A 31 -10.66 0.42 29.89
N GLN A 32 -11.86 0.51 29.31
CA GLN A 32 -12.52 -0.71 28.81
C GLN A 32 -11.84 -1.14 27.53
N LEU A 33 -10.76 -1.92 27.69
CA LEU A 33 -10.38 -2.90 26.69
C LEU A 33 -11.62 -3.75 26.44
N LEU A 34 -12.36 -3.43 25.37
CA LEU A 34 -13.29 -4.35 24.73
C LEU A 34 -12.48 -5.60 24.43
N ALA A 35 -12.51 -6.56 25.36
CA ALA A 35 -11.98 -7.88 25.11
C ALA A 35 -12.76 -8.37 23.90
N PRO A 36 -12.13 -8.49 22.71
CA PRO A 36 -12.85 -9.01 21.58
C PRO A 36 -13.38 -10.37 22.00
N ASP A 37 -14.67 -10.62 21.80
CA ASP A 37 -15.25 -11.95 21.97
C ASP A 37 -14.62 -12.84 20.90
N ILE A 38 -13.47 -13.41 21.24
CA ILE A 38 -12.74 -14.34 20.40
C ILE A 38 -13.46 -15.66 20.56
N ALA A 39 -14.44 -15.91 19.69
CA ALA A 39 -15.00 -17.22 19.46
C ALA A 39 -13.87 -18.27 19.45
N PRO A 40 -13.99 -19.40 20.16
CA PRO A 40 -12.88 -20.28 20.51
C PRO A 40 -12.32 -21.16 19.37
N ASP A 41 -12.38 -20.69 18.11
CA ASP A 41 -11.78 -21.42 16.98
C ASP A 41 -11.23 -20.47 15.90
N ARG A 42 -10.16 -19.74 16.22
CA ARG A 42 -9.34 -18.98 15.26
C ARG A 42 -8.10 -19.74 14.80
N ALA A 43 -8.14 -21.08 14.74
CA ALA A 43 -7.07 -21.87 14.11
C ALA A 43 -6.99 -21.65 12.58
N ARG A 44 -7.99 -20.98 11.98
CA ARG A 44 -7.88 -20.39 10.66
C ARG A 44 -7.41 -18.95 10.80
N VAL A 45 -6.09 -18.77 10.83
CA VAL A 45 -5.47 -17.50 10.45
C VAL A 45 -5.94 -17.19 9.03
N ASN A 46 -7.04 -16.44 8.93
CA ASN A 46 -7.46 -15.78 7.71
C ASN A 46 -6.46 -14.64 7.52
N THR A 47 -5.27 -14.96 7.01
CA THR A 47 -4.54 -14.01 6.17
C THR A 47 -5.59 -13.44 5.22
N PRO A 48 -5.73 -12.12 5.08
CA PRO A 48 -6.63 -11.52 4.09
C PRO A 48 -6.22 -12.07 2.73
N ASN A 49 -6.84 -13.17 2.32
CA ASN A 49 -6.40 -13.95 1.20
C ASN A 49 -6.92 -13.24 -0.04
N PHE A 50 -6.19 -12.21 -0.46
CA PHE A 50 -6.33 -11.62 -1.79
C PHE A 50 -6.11 -12.68 -2.89
N SER A 51 -5.55 -13.85 -2.56
CA SER A 51 -5.48 -15.04 -3.41
C SER A 51 -6.84 -15.59 -3.85
N ARG A 52 -7.94 -15.29 -3.14
CA ARG A 52 -9.29 -15.78 -3.50
C ARG A 52 -10.10 -14.83 -4.36
N MET A 53 -9.57 -13.65 -4.68
CA MET A 53 -10.23 -12.78 -5.65
C MET A 53 -10.10 -13.44 -7.02
N ARG A 54 -11.21 -13.85 -7.63
CA ARG A 54 -11.20 -14.49 -8.96
C ARG A 54 -10.47 -13.58 -9.95
N ARG A 55 -9.34 -14.07 -10.46
CA ARG A 55 -8.60 -13.52 -11.61
C ARG A 55 -8.98 -14.22 -12.92
N GLU A 56 -10.05 -15.01 -12.91
CA GLU A 56 -10.63 -15.54 -14.14
C GLU A 56 -11.35 -14.38 -14.83
N TRP A 57 -10.57 -13.67 -15.61
CA TRP A 57 -10.98 -12.53 -16.41
C TRP A 57 -11.70 -13.03 -17.66
N ARG A 58 -12.75 -12.32 -18.05
CA ARG A 58 -13.42 -12.61 -19.31
C ARG A 58 -12.52 -12.16 -20.46
N PRO A 59 -12.58 -12.82 -21.63
CA PRO A 59 -11.98 -12.28 -22.85
C PRO A 59 -12.54 -10.87 -23.09
N GLY A 60 -11.70 -9.84 -22.98
CA GLY A 60 -12.08 -8.42 -23.03
C GLY A 60 -11.63 -7.58 -21.83
N ASP A 61 -11.40 -8.19 -20.66
CA ASP A 61 -10.97 -7.48 -19.45
C ASP A 61 -9.46 -7.11 -19.48
N GLU A 62 -8.71 -7.60 -20.47
CA GLU A 62 -7.26 -7.38 -20.60
C GLU A 62 -6.87 -5.90 -20.64
N ALA A 63 -7.63 -5.09 -21.38
CA ALA A 63 -7.39 -3.65 -21.48
C ALA A 63 -7.65 -2.94 -20.14
N GLU A 64 -8.66 -3.38 -19.40
CA GLU A 64 -8.99 -2.83 -18.08
C GLU A 64 -7.90 -3.17 -17.06
N ILE A 65 -7.43 -4.43 -17.05
CA ILE A 65 -6.33 -4.87 -16.20
C ILE A 65 -5.04 -4.11 -16.54
N ALA A 66 -4.73 -3.97 -17.82
CA ALA A 66 -3.57 -3.22 -18.25
C ALA A 66 -3.65 -1.76 -17.78
N GLY A 67 -4.85 -1.16 -17.82
CA GLY A 67 -5.13 0.16 -17.24
C GLY A 67 -4.87 0.23 -15.74
N ILE A 68 -5.44 -0.70 -14.97
CA ILE A 68 -5.24 -0.80 -13.50
C ILE A 68 -3.75 -0.92 -13.17
N VAL A 69 -3.03 -1.81 -13.86
CA VAL A 69 -1.60 -2.03 -13.64
C VAL A 69 -0.78 -0.79 -14.00
N ALA A 70 -1.09 -0.12 -15.12
CA ALA A 70 -0.40 1.09 -15.52
C ALA A 70 -0.62 2.24 -14.52
N GLU A 71 -1.86 2.43 -14.06
CA GLU A 71 -2.20 3.44 -13.05
C GLU A 71 -1.54 3.14 -11.71
N ALA A 72 -1.59 1.89 -11.25
CA ALA A 72 -0.93 1.45 -10.02
C ALA A 72 0.58 1.71 -10.08
N ASN A 73 1.23 1.38 -11.20
CA ASN A 73 2.65 1.69 -11.40
C ASN A 73 2.94 3.20 -11.34
N GLY A 74 2.06 4.03 -11.91
CA GLY A 74 2.18 5.49 -11.83
C GLY A 74 2.09 6.02 -10.39
N VAL A 75 1.18 5.48 -9.58
CA VAL A 75 1.07 5.81 -8.16
C VAL A 75 2.34 5.43 -7.41
N ILE A 76 2.82 4.20 -7.59
CA ILE A 76 4.04 3.71 -6.94
C ILE A 76 5.26 4.54 -7.32
N HIS A 77 5.38 4.92 -8.60
CA HIS A 77 6.45 5.76 -9.06
C HIS A 77 6.48 7.14 -8.37
N ARG A 78 5.31 7.74 -8.16
CA ARG A 78 5.17 9.03 -7.49
C ARG A 78 5.40 8.94 -5.98
N GLU A 79 4.96 7.85 -5.36
CA GLU A 79 4.96 7.71 -3.90
C GLU A 79 6.24 7.11 -3.33
N PHE A 80 7.02 6.39 -4.14
CA PHE A 80 8.33 5.84 -3.74
C PHE A 80 9.52 6.45 -4.51
N PRO A 81 9.63 7.79 -4.62
CA PRO A 81 10.64 8.43 -5.47
C PRO A 81 12.07 8.09 -5.03
N GLY A 82 12.29 7.94 -3.72
CA GLY A 82 13.60 7.57 -3.18
C GLY A 82 14.10 6.21 -3.68
N ILE A 83 13.20 5.24 -3.85
CA ILE A 83 13.55 3.93 -4.40
C ILE A 83 13.97 4.05 -5.86
N PHE A 84 13.15 4.72 -6.68
CA PHE A 84 13.43 4.88 -8.11
C PHE A 84 14.72 5.68 -8.37
N LEU A 85 15.01 6.69 -7.55
CA LEU A 85 16.29 7.40 -7.60
C LEU A 85 17.47 6.46 -7.34
N ILE A 86 17.42 5.66 -6.28
CA ILE A 86 18.50 4.70 -5.96
C ILE A 86 18.65 3.66 -7.07
N LEU A 87 17.54 3.10 -7.56
CA LEU A 87 17.56 2.13 -8.64
C LEU A 87 18.16 2.72 -9.91
N ASN A 88 17.76 3.94 -10.28
CA ASN A 88 18.31 4.60 -11.45
C ASN A 88 19.80 4.90 -11.31
N ASP A 89 20.26 5.35 -10.13
CA ASP A 89 21.68 5.59 -9.86
C ASP A 89 22.50 4.29 -10.01
N ILE A 90 22.00 3.17 -9.46
CA ILE A 90 22.65 1.86 -9.57
C ILE A 90 22.67 1.41 -11.04
N TRP A 91 21.55 1.52 -11.73
CA TRP A 91 21.42 1.08 -13.11
C TRP A 91 22.20 1.94 -14.10
N ALA A 92 22.37 3.24 -13.83
CA ALA A 92 23.24 4.10 -14.63
C ALA A 92 24.69 3.60 -14.66
N ILE A 93 25.13 2.91 -13.60
CA ILE A 93 26.47 2.30 -13.52
C ILE A 93 26.44 0.88 -14.11
N ALA A 94 25.43 0.08 -13.74
CA ALA A 94 25.39 -1.35 -14.05
C ALA A 94 24.84 -1.69 -15.45
N ARG A 95 24.03 -0.82 -16.08
CA ARG A 95 23.32 -1.10 -17.33
C ARG A 95 23.77 -0.21 -18.48
N GLU A 96 23.51 -0.69 -19.70
CA GLU A 96 23.68 0.10 -20.93
C GLU A 96 22.36 0.75 -21.34
N PRO A 97 22.30 2.09 -21.51
CA PRO A 97 21.11 2.76 -22.02
C PRO A 97 20.94 2.50 -23.53
N ILE A 98 19.68 2.51 -23.98
CA ILE A 98 19.34 2.48 -25.40
C ILE A 98 19.58 3.88 -25.97
N VAL A 99 20.51 3.99 -26.90
CA VAL A 99 20.81 5.24 -27.61
C VAL A 99 20.16 5.20 -28.98
N ASN A 100 19.41 6.24 -29.32
CA ASN A 100 18.85 6.37 -30.66
C ASN A 100 19.97 6.73 -31.64
N LEU A 101 20.26 5.82 -32.57
CA LEU A 101 21.37 5.98 -33.53
C LEU A 101 21.26 7.24 -34.41
N LYS A 102 20.04 7.78 -34.58
CA LYS A 102 19.80 8.96 -35.42
C LYS A 102 20.01 10.28 -34.68
N THR A 103 19.52 10.39 -33.44
CA THR A 103 19.61 11.63 -32.64
C THR A 103 20.80 11.63 -31.67
N ARG A 104 21.42 10.47 -31.44
CA ARG A 104 22.42 10.21 -30.38
C ARG A 104 21.92 10.51 -28.96
N GLU A 105 20.61 10.65 -28.79
CA GLU A 105 20.00 10.85 -27.48
C GLU A 105 19.66 9.51 -26.83
N ILE A 106 19.68 9.49 -25.50
CA ILE A 106 19.22 8.36 -24.70
C ILE A 106 17.71 8.28 -24.81
N ALA A 107 17.19 7.12 -25.18
CA ALA A 107 15.76 6.88 -25.18
C ALA A 107 15.24 6.84 -23.74
N THR A 108 14.20 7.60 -23.45
CA THR A 108 13.59 7.68 -22.12
C THR A 108 12.16 7.14 -22.10
N ASP A 109 11.71 6.75 -20.91
CA ASP A 109 10.33 6.35 -20.66
C ASP A 109 9.41 7.57 -20.39
N ALA A 110 8.14 7.28 -20.09
CA ALA A 110 7.14 8.31 -19.77
C ALA A 110 7.46 9.15 -18.51
N PHE A 111 8.37 8.67 -17.66
CA PHE A 111 8.82 9.34 -16.44
C PHE A 111 10.17 10.05 -16.61
N GLY A 112 10.76 9.99 -17.82
CA GLY A 112 12.04 10.60 -18.13
C GLY A 112 13.26 9.74 -17.76
N TRP A 113 13.07 8.48 -17.37
CA TRP A 113 14.17 7.57 -17.06
C TRP A 113 14.71 6.89 -18.30
N PRO A 114 16.02 6.57 -18.33
CA PRO A 114 16.62 5.84 -19.45
C PRO A 114 15.97 4.47 -19.66
N LEU A 115 15.70 4.14 -20.92
CA LEU A 115 15.38 2.78 -21.33
C LEU A 115 16.67 1.97 -21.44
N TRP A 116 16.69 0.82 -20.79
CA TRP A 116 17.89 -0.02 -20.71
C TRP A 116 17.87 -1.13 -21.76
N LYS A 117 19.05 -1.45 -22.30
CA LYS A 117 19.24 -2.51 -23.28
C LYS A 117 18.95 -3.87 -22.68
N ARG A 118 18.27 -4.71 -23.46
CA ARG A 118 17.95 -6.10 -23.11
C ARG A 118 18.75 -7.07 -23.97
N LEU A 119 19.09 -8.20 -23.37
CA LEU A 119 19.68 -9.37 -24.03
C LEU A 119 18.62 -10.10 -24.87
N PRO A 120 19.03 -10.97 -25.81
CA PRO A 120 18.09 -11.79 -26.59
C PRO A 120 17.18 -12.68 -25.74
N SER A 121 17.59 -13.01 -24.51
CA SER A 121 16.79 -13.74 -23.52
C SER A 121 15.65 -12.90 -22.90
N GLY A 122 15.62 -11.60 -23.15
CA GLY A 122 14.70 -10.64 -22.54
C GLY A 122 15.17 -10.06 -21.21
N ALA A 123 16.25 -10.59 -20.61
CA ALA A 123 16.87 -10.02 -19.41
C ALA A 123 17.61 -8.71 -19.72
N TYR A 124 17.79 -7.85 -18.71
CA TYR A 124 18.63 -6.65 -18.88
C TYR A 124 20.10 -7.01 -19.00
N ALA A 125 20.83 -6.29 -19.84
CA ALA A 125 22.29 -6.38 -19.90
C ALA A 125 22.88 -5.63 -18.70
N GLU A 126 23.18 -6.39 -17.63
CA GLU A 126 23.64 -5.88 -16.34
C GLU A 126 25.05 -6.36 -16.04
N ASP A 127 25.91 -5.45 -15.58
CA ASP A 127 27.25 -5.73 -15.10
C ASP A 127 27.51 -4.98 -13.77
N TYR A 128 27.24 -5.68 -12.66
CA TYR A 128 27.45 -5.15 -11.31
C TYR A 128 28.93 -5.14 -10.88
N SER A 129 29.84 -5.71 -11.69
CA SER A 129 31.29 -5.62 -11.40
C SER A 129 31.82 -4.19 -11.55
N LYS A 130 31.09 -3.34 -12.29
CA LYS A 130 31.38 -1.92 -12.47
C LYS A 130 31.21 -1.09 -11.20
N LEU A 131 30.46 -1.60 -10.22
CA LEU A 131 30.29 -0.92 -8.93
C LEU A 131 31.53 -1.10 -8.05
N THR A 132 32.11 0.02 -7.64
CA THR A 132 33.20 0.04 -6.66
C THR A 132 32.70 -0.32 -5.26
N GLY A 133 33.61 -0.79 -4.38
CA GLY A 133 33.25 -1.10 -2.99
C GLY A 133 32.61 0.08 -2.26
N ARG A 134 33.13 1.29 -2.48
CA ARG A 134 32.59 2.53 -1.89
C ARG A 134 31.17 2.84 -2.38
N GLU A 135 30.89 2.67 -3.67
CA GLU A 135 29.55 2.87 -4.23
C GLU A 135 28.56 1.85 -3.66
N LYS A 136 28.98 0.58 -3.54
CA LYS A 136 28.16 -0.47 -2.91
C LYS A 136 27.82 -0.10 -1.46
N ASP A 137 28.79 0.37 -0.67
CA ASP A 137 28.57 0.81 0.71
C ASP A 137 27.60 2.00 0.80
N ASP A 138 27.74 3.00 -0.10
CA ASP A 138 26.84 4.15 -0.16
C ASP A 138 25.40 3.73 -0.50
N PHE A 139 25.22 2.87 -1.51
CA PHE A 139 23.91 2.36 -1.86
C PHE A 139 23.31 1.51 -0.73
N LEU A 140 24.09 0.67 -0.07
CA LEU A 140 23.64 -0.09 1.10
C LEU A 140 23.16 0.84 2.22
N LEU A 141 23.89 1.91 2.51
CA LEU A 141 23.49 2.90 3.51
C LEU A 141 22.18 3.58 3.12
N ARG A 142 22.04 4.04 1.87
CA ARG A 142 20.81 4.68 1.36
C ARG A 142 19.61 3.74 1.42
N ILE A 143 19.79 2.48 1.01
CA ILE A 143 18.73 1.45 1.06
C ILE A 143 18.31 1.20 2.51
N THR A 144 19.26 0.95 3.40
CA THR A 144 18.96 0.63 4.81
C THR A 144 18.30 1.80 5.55
N MET A 145 18.73 3.04 5.29
CA MET A 145 18.09 4.23 5.86
C MET A 145 16.65 4.40 5.39
N GLY A 146 16.36 4.11 4.12
CA GLY A 146 15.01 4.26 3.55
C GLY A 146 14.05 3.11 3.89
N LEU A 147 14.59 1.91 4.15
CA LEU A 147 13.82 0.67 4.21
C LEU A 147 12.69 0.69 5.24
N LEU A 148 12.94 1.22 6.43
CA LEU A 148 11.93 1.30 7.49
C LEU A 148 10.75 2.17 7.05
N GLU A 149 11.04 3.33 6.45
CA GLU A 149 10.02 4.26 6.00
C GLU A 149 9.23 3.70 4.82
N TRP A 150 9.91 3.08 3.85
CA TRP A 150 9.23 2.47 2.70
C TRP A 150 8.34 1.30 3.12
N ARG A 151 8.77 0.48 4.09
CA ARG A 151 7.92 -0.56 4.67
C ARG A 151 6.69 0.02 5.36
N ARG A 152 6.89 1.03 6.21
CA ARG A 152 5.80 1.72 6.89
C ARG A 152 4.80 2.30 5.89
N GLN A 153 5.28 2.91 4.81
CA GLN A 153 4.46 3.45 3.74
C GLN A 153 3.70 2.35 2.97
N ALA A 154 4.38 1.27 2.57
CA ALA A 154 3.74 0.12 1.93
C ALA A 154 2.59 -0.45 2.80
N ASP A 155 2.84 -0.60 4.10
CA ASP A 155 1.84 -1.13 5.03
C ASP A 155 0.69 -0.13 5.30
N LEU A 156 1.00 1.08 5.75
CA LEU A 156 -0.02 2.03 6.22
C LEU A 156 -0.74 2.74 5.07
N ALA A 157 -0.04 3.12 4.01
CA ALA A 157 -0.62 3.90 2.91
C ALA A 157 -1.28 3.01 1.84
N HIS A 158 -0.90 1.74 1.72
CA HIS A 158 -1.39 0.88 0.64
C HIS A 158 -2.06 -0.40 1.13
N ARG A 159 -1.40 -1.17 2.00
CA ARG A 159 -1.95 -2.45 2.47
C ARG A 159 -3.20 -2.27 3.32
N LEU A 160 -3.17 -1.37 4.31
CA LEU A 160 -4.32 -1.13 5.17
C LEU A 160 -5.54 -0.60 4.38
N PRO A 161 -5.42 0.42 3.50
CA PRO A 161 -6.52 0.84 2.64
C PRO A 161 -7.03 -0.26 1.71
N SER A 162 -6.14 -1.10 1.16
CA SER A 162 -6.54 -2.26 0.35
C SER A 162 -7.41 -3.25 1.14
N MET A 163 -7.03 -3.55 2.39
CA MET A 163 -7.82 -4.41 3.27
C MET A 163 -9.19 -3.80 3.59
N LEU A 164 -9.24 -2.49 3.88
CA LEU A 164 -10.50 -1.79 4.13
C LEU A 164 -11.41 -1.79 2.90
N ALA A 165 -10.86 -1.54 1.71
CA ALA A 165 -11.61 -1.55 0.47
C ALA A 165 -12.20 -2.93 0.16
N LYS A 166 -11.45 -4.00 0.45
CA LYS A 166 -11.97 -5.36 0.37
C LYS A 166 -13.16 -5.57 1.32
N GLY A 167 -13.05 -5.11 2.56
CA GLY A 167 -14.16 -5.19 3.53
C GLY A 167 -15.42 -4.49 3.03
N ARG A 168 -15.27 -3.26 2.51
CA ARG A 168 -16.38 -2.50 1.92
C ARG A 168 -17.03 -3.21 0.73
N TRP A 169 -16.24 -3.82 -0.14
CA TRP A 169 -16.77 -4.63 -1.23
C TRP A 169 -17.60 -5.82 -0.74
N GLU A 170 -17.11 -6.54 0.27
CA GLU A 170 -17.82 -7.68 0.86
C GLU A 170 -19.13 -7.24 1.53
N GLU A 171 -19.13 -6.11 2.23
CA GLU A 171 -20.33 -5.50 2.84
C GLU A 171 -21.34 -5.04 1.77
N ALA A 172 -20.88 -4.39 0.70
CA ALA A 172 -21.73 -3.96 -0.41
C ALA A 172 -22.36 -5.17 -1.12
N MET A 173 -21.59 -6.23 -1.36
CA MET A 173 -22.09 -7.48 -1.94
C MET A 173 -23.17 -8.10 -1.06
N ALA A 174 -22.95 -8.17 0.25
CA ALA A 174 -23.92 -8.69 1.20
C ALA A 174 -25.19 -7.83 1.24
N THR A 175 -25.05 -6.51 1.24
CA THR A 175 -26.18 -5.57 1.21
C THR A 175 -27.03 -5.76 -0.04
N GLY A 176 -26.42 -5.78 -1.22
CA GLY A 176 -27.14 -6.00 -2.48
C GLY A 176 -27.76 -7.39 -2.61
N PHE A 177 -27.22 -8.39 -1.91
CA PHE A 177 -27.79 -9.74 -1.84
C PHE A 177 -29.05 -9.81 -0.95
N VAL A 178 -29.07 -9.07 0.17
CA VAL A 178 -30.15 -9.09 1.15
C VAL A 178 -31.27 -8.07 0.84
N ALA A 179 -30.93 -6.94 0.21
CA ALA A 179 -31.89 -5.87 -0.11
C ALA A 179 -33.15 -6.28 -0.90
N PRO A 180 -33.12 -7.25 -1.83
CA PRO A 180 -34.31 -7.65 -2.57
C PRO A 180 -35.38 -8.32 -1.69
N THR A 181 -36.56 -7.71 -1.62
CA THR A 181 -37.74 -8.27 -0.94
C THR A 181 -38.59 -9.11 -1.90
N GLY A 182 -39.19 -10.21 -1.40
CA GLY A 182 -40.06 -11.11 -2.17
C GLY A 182 -39.45 -12.47 -2.55
N ARG A 183 -40.19 -13.25 -3.36
CA ARG A 183 -39.74 -14.54 -3.89
C ARG A 183 -38.75 -14.30 -5.03
N MET A 184 -37.47 -14.33 -4.70
CA MET A 184 -36.38 -14.34 -5.66
C MET A 184 -35.53 -15.58 -5.46
N THR A 185 -34.94 -16.08 -6.53
CA THR A 185 -34.00 -17.18 -6.43
C THR A 185 -32.68 -16.71 -5.81
N VAL A 186 -31.90 -17.65 -5.28
CA VAL A 186 -30.56 -17.35 -4.75
C VAL A 186 -29.66 -16.76 -5.85
N GLU A 187 -29.80 -17.24 -7.09
CA GLU A 187 -29.02 -16.77 -8.23
C GLU A 187 -29.31 -15.31 -8.59
N GLU A 188 -30.59 -14.92 -8.62
CA GLU A 188 -30.99 -13.53 -8.87
C GLU A 188 -30.48 -12.58 -7.76
N ARG A 189 -30.51 -13.02 -6.50
CA ARG A 189 -29.94 -12.25 -5.38
C ARG A 189 -28.43 -12.12 -5.50
N THR A 190 -27.73 -13.18 -5.89
CA THR A 190 -26.29 -13.13 -6.17
C THR A 190 -25.98 -12.18 -7.32
N GLN A 191 -26.77 -12.17 -8.39
CA GLN A 191 -26.58 -11.25 -9.50
C GLN A 191 -26.77 -9.79 -9.07
N ARG A 192 -27.80 -9.49 -8.27
CA ARG A 192 -28.02 -8.14 -7.72
C ARG A 192 -26.91 -7.71 -6.78
N GLY A 193 -26.45 -8.60 -5.90
CA GLY A 193 -25.27 -8.34 -5.06
C GLY A 193 -24.06 -7.96 -5.90
N ARG A 194 -23.77 -8.70 -6.97
CA ARG A 194 -22.64 -8.42 -7.88
C ARG A 194 -22.77 -7.09 -8.59
N GLN A 195 -23.99 -6.72 -9.01
CA GLN A 195 -24.25 -5.42 -9.65
C GLN A 195 -24.06 -4.28 -8.64
N TYR A 196 -24.59 -4.44 -7.43
CA TYR A 196 -24.49 -3.44 -6.36
C TYR A 196 -23.04 -3.22 -5.92
N SER A 197 -22.27 -4.29 -5.80
CA SER A 197 -20.87 -4.24 -5.35
C SER A 197 -19.86 -4.02 -6.48
N ALA A 198 -20.31 -3.72 -7.70
CA ALA A 198 -19.43 -3.72 -8.87
C ALA A 198 -18.31 -2.67 -8.77
N GLN A 199 -18.67 -1.46 -8.34
CA GLN A 199 -17.71 -0.36 -8.18
C GLN A 199 -16.76 -0.60 -7.00
N ASP A 200 -17.27 -1.03 -5.85
CA ASP A 200 -16.43 -1.37 -4.69
C ASP A 200 -15.48 -2.51 -4.99
N ARG A 201 -15.94 -3.49 -5.79
CA ARG A 201 -15.08 -4.57 -6.28
C ARG A 201 -13.93 -3.98 -7.07
N TYR A 202 -14.19 -3.19 -8.11
CA TYR A 202 -13.16 -2.56 -8.95
C TYR A 202 -12.14 -1.79 -8.10
N TRP A 203 -12.62 -0.98 -7.17
CA TRP A 203 -11.76 -0.21 -6.27
C TRP A 203 -10.89 -1.11 -5.38
N ALA A 204 -11.45 -2.20 -4.85
CA ALA A 204 -10.70 -3.17 -4.08
C ALA A 204 -9.63 -3.89 -4.93
N ILE A 205 -9.91 -4.18 -6.21
CA ILE A 205 -8.93 -4.76 -7.15
C ILE A 205 -7.76 -3.80 -7.33
N TYR A 206 -8.08 -2.54 -7.64
CA TYR A 206 -7.09 -1.50 -7.89
C TYR A 206 -6.17 -1.30 -6.68
N LEU A 207 -6.73 -1.09 -5.48
CA LEU A 207 -5.92 -0.91 -4.27
C LEU A 207 -5.13 -2.16 -3.88
N ALA A 208 -5.65 -3.35 -4.16
CA ALA A 208 -4.88 -4.58 -3.98
C ALA A 208 -3.67 -4.65 -4.91
N GLU A 209 -3.78 -4.14 -6.14
CA GLU A 209 -2.65 -4.11 -7.06
C GLU A 209 -1.61 -3.06 -6.65
N VAL A 210 -2.04 -1.87 -6.24
CA VAL A 210 -1.14 -0.85 -5.66
C VAL A 210 -0.39 -1.41 -4.45
N SER A 211 -1.10 -2.05 -3.51
CA SER A 211 -0.49 -2.66 -2.33
C SER A 211 0.56 -3.71 -2.70
N ARG A 212 0.27 -4.60 -3.66
CA ARG A 212 1.25 -5.60 -4.09
C ARG A 212 2.45 -4.98 -4.78
N ALA A 213 2.23 -3.97 -5.62
CA ALA A 213 3.31 -3.29 -6.30
C ALA A 213 4.25 -2.60 -5.30
N ALA A 214 3.71 -1.97 -4.25
CA ALA A 214 4.48 -1.42 -3.14
C ALA A 214 5.29 -2.51 -2.42
N ASP A 215 4.63 -3.61 -2.02
CA ASP A 215 5.29 -4.73 -1.31
C ASP A 215 6.41 -5.35 -2.15
N HIS A 216 6.19 -5.56 -3.45
CA HIS A 216 7.18 -6.08 -4.38
C HIS A 216 8.35 -5.13 -4.54
N LEU A 217 8.10 -3.83 -4.60
CA LEU A 217 9.16 -2.81 -4.74
C LEU A 217 10.06 -2.82 -3.50
N VAL A 218 9.48 -2.78 -2.30
CA VAL A 218 10.22 -2.81 -1.03
C VAL A 218 11.01 -4.11 -0.88
N SER A 219 10.36 -5.24 -1.14
CA SER A 219 11.02 -6.57 -1.12
C SER A 219 12.17 -6.65 -2.14
N GLY A 220 11.99 -6.02 -3.31
CA GLY A 220 13.01 -5.92 -4.34
C GLY A 220 14.25 -5.14 -3.87
N MET A 221 14.04 -4.05 -3.14
CA MET A 221 15.15 -3.27 -2.56
C MET A 221 15.92 -4.02 -1.49
N GLU A 222 15.23 -4.84 -0.70
CA GLU A 222 15.83 -5.77 0.26
C GLU A 222 16.75 -6.79 -0.40
N LEU A 223 16.26 -7.43 -1.47
CA LEU A 223 17.03 -8.40 -2.23
C LEU A 223 18.23 -7.75 -2.90
N LEU A 224 18.07 -6.53 -3.42
CA LEU A 224 19.16 -5.77 -4.00
C LEU A 224 20.21 -5.41 -2.93
N GLY A 225 19.78 -4.94 -1.76
CA GLY A 225 20.66 -4.67 -0.63
C GLY A 225 21.44 -5.92 -0.21
N GLN A 226 20.76 -7.06 -0.07
CA GLN A 226 21.43 -8.32 0.25
C GLN A 226 22.48 -8.71 -0.80
N ARG A 227 22.16 -8.60 -2.10
CA ARG A 227 23.12 -8.88 -3.18
C ARG A 227 24.32 -7.95 -3.17
N LEU A 228 24.12 -6.66 -2.93
CA LEU A 228 25.21 -5.69 -2.82
C LEU A 228 26.14 -6.04 -1.66
N LYS A 229 25.56 -6.38 -0.51
CA LYS A 229 26.29 -6.85 0.67
C LYS A 229 27.11 -8.11 0.39
N ASP A 230 26.50 -9.12 -0.21
CA ASP A 230 27.19 -10.38 -0.52
C ASP A 230 28.37 -10.14 -1.49
N SER A 231 28.21 -9.20 -2.43
CA SER A 231 29.25 -8.82 -3.39
C SER A 231 30.43 -8.01 -2.80
N LEU A 232 30.34 -7.58 -1.54
CA LEU A 232 31.46 -6.97 -0.81
C LEU A 232 32.33 -8.01 -0.10
N THR A 233 31.74 -9.17 0.20
CA THR A 233 32.41 -10.27 0.92
C THR A 233 33.03 -11.32 -0.01
N ALA A 234 32.72 -11.26 -1.30
CA ALA A 234 33.24 -12.15 -2.34
C ALA A 234 34.51 -11.58 -2.98
#